data_AF-A0A3D5F549-F1
#
_entry.id   AF-A0A3D5F549-F1
#
_cell.length_a   1.000
_cell.length_b   1.000
_cell.length_c   1.000
_cell.angle_alpha   90.00
_cell.angle_beta   90.00
_cell.angle_gamma   90.00
#
_symmetry.space_group_name_H-M   'P 1'
#
loop_
_entity.id
_entity.type
_entity.pdbx_description
1 polymer ?
#
loop_
_entity_poly.entity_id
_entity_poly.type
_entity_poly.pdbx_seq_one_letter_code
_entity_poly.pdbx_strand_id
1 'polypeptide(L)'
;MPSANYGERVKSLVLHFTAIDYARSVTALVDEGGLSSHYLIPESNDPSDPGGKPRIIRLVDENMRAWHAGRSYWQGRTGLNDHSIGIEIVNVPECERDGDMAPSLAEHGSNRLCFFPDYDPAQIEVVIELVKDIIARHPDIEPTAVVGHSDIAFDRKNDPGPRFPWFELYQAGVGAWYDNETLADYWKTFNEQPASIGLLQSALRAYGYGVIETGIADTSTLNAISAFQMHFLPWHVSGEPDSRTTAAVFALLDKYFPEQKDALLSRYEKERELAIATAESELPGVRRGQVDAVLPDLRPSKRAFVKDRFAFKSYAGRGELIIESNLPASATVSVNGEVLSLDDEFAADNTYRYSLARRTRTGINTLAVSNIEPAEAQLHIQVPYPELKDNTQAYQNRFTAVDELINQEVAEGFPGAVLLIVKDGEIIKR
;
A
#
# COMPACT_ATOMS: atom_id res chain seq x y z
N MET A 1 -52.22 -20.21 -8.25
CA MET A 1 -51.06 -21.11 -8.10
C MET A 1 -49.87 -20.26 -7.66
N PRO A 2 -49.38 -20.36 -6.41
CA PRO A 2 -48.17 -19.66 -6.00
C PRO A 2 -46.92 -20.26 -6.69
N SER A 3 -45.94 -19.42 -7.04
CA SER A 3 -44.67 -19.84 -7.64
C SER A 3 -43.69 -20.29 -6.56
N ALA A 4 -42.91 -21.35 -6.81
CA ALA A 4 -41.76 -21.72 -5.98
C ALA A 4 -40.49 -20.91 -6.33
N ASN A 5 -40.53 -20.11 -7.40
CA ASN A 5 -39.40 -19.30 -7.85
C ASN A 5 -39.47 -17.89 -7.23
N TYR A 6 -39.17 -17.78 -5.94
CA TYR A 6 -39.01 -16.51 -5.24
C TYR A 6 -37.87 -16.61 -4.23
N GLY A 7 -37.40 -15.47 -3.73
CA GLY A 7 -36.50 -15.38 -2.59
C GLY A 7 -36.96 -14.27 -1.65
N GLU A 8 -36.35 -14.17 -0.49
CA GLU A 8 -36.70 -13.17 0.52
C GLU A 8 -36.15 -11.79 0.16
N ARG A 9 -36.83 -10.74 0.63
CA ARG A 9 -36.40 -9.35 0.39
C ARG A 9 -35.19 -8.96 1.24
N VAL A 10 -35.13 -9.47 2.46
CA VAL A 10 -34.02 -9.24 3.39
C VAL A 10 -32.87 -10.16 2.99
N LYS A 11 -31.71 -9.56 2.75
CA LYS A 11 -30.49 -10.23 2.29
C LYS A 11 -29.28 -9.98 3.17
N SER A 12 -29.39 -9.06 4.13
CA SER A 12 -28.26 -8.68 4.99
C SER A 12 -28.74 -8.28 6.38
N LEU A 13 -27.84 -8.37 7.34
CA LEU A 13 -28.03 -7.88 8.70
C LEU A 13 -26.91 -6.90 9.02
N VAL A 14 -27.25 -5.70 9.46
CA VAL A 14 -26.29 -4.63 9.76
C VAL A 14 -26.30 -4.34 11.26
N LEU A 15 -25.15 -4.46 11.90
CA LEU A 15 -24.92 -4.17 13.31
C LEU A 15 -24.35 -2.76 13.47
N HIS A 16 -24.88 -2.03 14.46
CA HIS A 16 -24.54 -0.64 14.78
C HIS A 16 -24.25 -0.51 16.26
N PHE A 17 -23.52 0.54 16.65
CA PHE A 17 -23.65 1.10 17.99
C PHE A 17 -24.41 2.42 17.94
N THR A 18 -25.05 2.78 19.05
CA THR A 18 -25.80 4.03 19.15
C THR A 18 -24.91 5.26 19.38
N ALA A 19 -23.74 5.09 20.00
CA ALA A 19 -22.83 6.17 20.46
C ALA A 19 -23.43 7.12 21.50
N ILE A 20 -24.61 6.82 22.03
CA ILE A 20 -25.35 7.57 23.03
C ILE A 20 -26.05 6.59 23.97
N ASP A 21 -26.35 7.02 25.19
CA ASP A 21 -27.06 6.20 26.18
C ASP A 21 -28.46 5.75 25.69
N TYR A 22 -29.06 4.81 26.42
CA TYR A 22 -30.36 4.24 26.09
C TYR A 22 -31.45 5.30 25.90
N ALA A 23 -31.60 6.25 26.83
CA ALA A 23 -32.69 7.23 26.74
C ALA A 23 -32.57 8.09 25.48
N ARG A 24 -31.35 8.57 25.16
CA ARG A 24 -31.10 9.33 23.93
C ARG A 24 -31.24 8.46 22.69
N SER A 25 -30.86 7.17 22.76
CA SER A 25 -31.04 6.21 21.67
C SER A 25 -32.52 6.01 21.33
N VAL A 26 -33.37 5.84 22.36
CA VAL A 26 -34.82 5.73 22.18
C VAL A 26 -35.37 7.00 21.53
N THR A 27 -35.01 8.18 22.02
CA THR A 27 -35.42 9.46 21.40
C THR A 27 -34.99 9.52 19.93
N ALA A 28 -33.73 9.21 19.62
CA ALA A 28 -33.19 9.33 18.27
C ALA A 28 -33.79 8.34 17.26
N LEU A 29 -34.19 7.15 17.72
CA LEU A 29 -34.68 6.05 16.88
C LEU A 29 -36.22 5.96 16.77
N VAL A 30 -36.95 6.70 17.61
CA VAL A 30 -38.42 6.63 17.71
C VAL A 30 -39.10 7.95 17.36
N ASP A 31 -38.53 9.10 17.74
CA ASP A 31 -39.18 10.38 17.51
C ASP A 31 -39.22 10.75 16.02
N GLU A 32 -40.31 11.42 15.61
CA GLU A 32 -40.54 11.76 14.20
C GLU A 32 -39.43 12.67 13.64
N GLY A 33 -38.97 12.36 12.42
CA GLY A 33 -37.90 13.10 11.75
C GLY A 33 -36.47 12.60 12.06
N GLY A 34 -36.34 11.59 12.91
CA GLY A 34 -35.07 10.91 13.23
C GLY A 34 -34.66 9.80 12.24
N LEU A 35 -33.65 9.03 12.65
CA LEU A 35 -33.26 7.76 12.03
C LEU A 35 -34.05 6.62 12.70
N SER A 36 -33.90 5.37 12.25
CA SER A 36 -34.52 4.23 12.92
C SER A 36 -33.78 2.93 12.67
N SER A 37 -33.99 1.95 13.54
CA SER A 37 -33.51 0.57 13.39
C SER A 37 -34.67 -0.40 13.55
N HIS A 38 -34.44 -1.68 13.20
CA HIS A 38 -35.45 -2.70 13.47
C HIS A 38 -35.42 -3.11 14.95
N TYR A 39 -34.23 -3.17 15.53
CA TYR A 39 -34.00 -3.58 16.90
C TYR A 39 -33.06 -2.61 17.63
N LEU A 40 -33.29 -2.46 18.94
CA LEU A 40 -32.41 -1.78 19.89
C LEU A 40 -32.11 -2.73 21.05
N ILE A 41 -30.83 -2.86 21.42
CA ILE A 41 -30.36 -3.71 22.52
C ILE A 41 -29.66 -2.83 23.58
N PRO A 42 -30.28 -2.56 24.75
CA PRO A 42 -29.64 -1.84 25.85
C PRO A 42 -28.53 -2.67 26.51
N GLU A 43 -27.59 -2.00 27.16
CA GLU A 43 -26.57 -2.60 28.02
C GLU A 43 -27.06 -2.72 29.48
N SER A 44 -26.41 -3.58 30.28
CA SER A 44 -26.69 -3.66 31.71
C SER A 44 -26.29 -2.38 32.44
N ASN A 45 -27.08 -1.99 33.44
CA ASN A 45 -26.77 -0.88 34.35
C ASN A 45 -26.62 0.51 33.70
N ASP A 46 -27.08 0.71 32.46
CA ASP A 46 -27.25 2.06 31.91
C ASP A 46 -28.22 2.86 32.81
N PRO A 47 -27.79 3.94 33.48
CA PRO A 47 -28.65 4.71 34.38
C PRO A 47 -29.86 5.36 33.70
N SER A 48 -29.80 5.52 32.38
CA SER A 48 -30.87 6.07 31.56
C SER A 48 -31.91 5.01 31.14
N ASP A 49 -31.60 3.72 31.30
CA ASP A 49 -32.52 2.61 31.02
C ASP A 49 -33.32 2.19 32.26
N PRO A 50 -34.64 2.44 32.31
CA PRO A 50 -35.46 1.96 33.42
C PRO A 50 -35.56 0.43 33.49
N GLY A 51 -35.21 -0.29 32.42
CA GLY A 51 -35.15 -1.75 32.40
C GLY A 51 -33.90 -2.33 33.05
N GLY A 52 -32.79 -1.59 33.06
CA GLY A 52 -31.53 -1.92 33.74
C GLY A 52 -30.82 -3.20 33.28
N LYS A 53 -31.28 -3.83 32.19
CA LYS A 53 -30.74 -5.10 31.68
C LYS A 53 -30.94 -5.25 30.15
N PRO A 54 -30.06 -6.01 29.48
CA PRO A 54 -30.21 -6.35 28.08
C PRO A 54 -31.53 -7.05 27.77
N ARG A 55 -32.14 -6.65 26.66
CA ARG A 55 -33.40 -7.20 26.13
C ARG A 55 -33.57 -6.81 24.67
N ILE A 56 -34.32 -7.61 23.91
CA ILE A 56 -34.66 -7.27 22.53
C ILE A 56 -35.80 -6.26 22.53
N ILE A 57 -35.58 -5.08 21.95
CA ILE A 57 -36.63 -4.07 21.72
C ILE A 57 -36.81 -3.95 20.21
N ARG A 58 -37.99 -4.33 19.70
CA ARG A 58 -38.35 -4.16 18.29
C ARG A 58 -38.98 -2.79 18.07
N LEU A 59 -38.39 -1.99 17.20
CA LEU A 59 -38.86 -0.62 16.88
C LEU A 59 -39.59 -0.58 15.53
N VAL A 60 -39.09 -1.31 14.53
CA VAL A 60 -39.68 -1.38 13.18
C VAL A 60 -39.95 -2.84 12.81
N ASP A 61 -41.07 -3.07 12.12
CA ASP A 61 -41.37 -4.39 11.56
C ASP A 61 -40.34 -4.77 10.48
N GLU A 62 -39.76 -5.98 10.51
CA GLU A 62 -38.80 -6.44 9.49
C GLU A 62 -39.33 -6.46 8.05
N ASN A 63 -40.66 -6.47 7.85
CA ASN A 63 -41.26 -6.31 6.52
C ASN A 63 -41.31 -4.85 6.05
N MET A 64 -40.98 -3.92 6.94
CA MET A 64 -40.93 -2.49 6.71
C MET A 64 -39.47 -2.03 6.65
N ARG A 65 -39.27 -0.82 6.13
CA ARG A 65 -37.94 -0.25 5.91
C ARG A 65 -37.55 0.65 7.08
N ALA A 66 -36.65 0.19 7.96
CA ALA A 66 -35.96 1.08 8.90
C ALA A 66 -34.88 1.95 8.21
N TRP A 67 -34.49 3.06 8.84
CA TRP A 67 -33.57 4.05 8.27
C TRP A 67 -32.22 4.05 9.00
N HIS A 68 -31.47 2.96 8.88
CA HIS A 68 -30.23 2.74 9.64
C HIS A 68 -28.97 2.82 8.76
N ALA A 69 -28.95 2.18 7.59
CA ALA A 69 -27.76 2.07 6.73
C ALA A 69 -27.40 3.37 5.99
N GLY A 70 -28.39 4.13 5.53
CA GLY A 70 -28.17 5.32 4.67
C GLY A 70 -27.50 4.97 3.34
N ARG A 71 -26.67 5.88 2.79
CA ARG A 71 -25.85 5.59 1.60
C ARG A 71 -24.85 4.50 1.95
N SER A 72 -25.00 3.35 1.30
CA SER A 72 -24.32 2.10 1.65
C SER A 72 -24.15 1.22 0.42
N TYR A 73 -23.16 0.33 0.46
CA TYR A 73 -22.90 -0.70 -0.54
C TYR A 73 -22.43 -2.00 0.13
N TRP A 74 -22.95 -3.14 -0.32
CA TRP A 74 -22.40 -4.46 0.03
C TRP A 74 -22.70 -5.48 -1.07
N GLN A 75 -21.69 -6.25 -1.50
CA GLN A 75 -21.83 -7.40 -2.42
C GLN A 75 -22.75 -7.14 -3.64
N GLY A 76 -22.55 -6.00 -4.30
CA GLY A 76 -23.28 -5.61 -5.52
C GLY A 76 -24.54 -4.79 -5.27
N ARG A 77 -24.98 -4.67 -4.02
CA ARG A 77 -26.21 -3.95 -3.63
C ARG A 77 -25.88 -2.57 -3.09
N THR A 78 -26.68 -1.58 -3.44
CA THR A 78 -26.63 -0.23 -2.87
C THR A 78 -27.90 0.06 -2.10
N GLY A 79 -27.85 0.96 -1.12
CA GLY A 79 -29.05 1.40 -0.39
C GLY A 79 -29.62 0.29 0.50
N LEU A 80 -28.77 -0.25 1.38
CA LEU A 80 -29.06 -1.49 2.12
C LEU A 80 -30.32 -1.45 2.98
N ASN A 81 -30.79 -0.27 3.40
CA ASN A 81 -32.09 -0.13 4.09
C ASN A 81 -33.23 -0.91 3.40
N ASP A 82 -33.21 -1.04 2.07
CA ASP A 82 -34.27 -1.72 1.31
C ASP A 82 -34.24 -3.25 1.44
N HIS A 83 -33.12 -3.80 1.92
CA HIS A 83 -32.81 -5.23 1.90
C HIS A 83 -32.10 -5.72 3.17
N SER A 84 -32.11 -4.94 4.26
CA SER A 84 -31.40 -5.31 5.48
C SER A 84 -32.23 -5.11 6.74
N ILE A 85 -31.95 -5.94 7.73
CA ILE A 85 -32.35 -5.72 9.11
C ILE A 85 -31.22 -4.97 9.83
N GLY A 86 -31.59 -4.03 10.70
CA GLY A 86 -30.66 -3.15 11.41
C GLY A 86 -30.83 -3.32 12.91
N ILE A 87 -29.73 -3.62 13.60
CA ILE A 87 -29.69 -3.79 15.07
C ILE A 87 -28.78 -2.70 15.64
N GLU A 88 -29.37 -1.82 16.45
CA GLU A 88 -28.67 -0.82 17.24
C GLU A 88 -28.33 -1.40 18.61
N ILE A 89 -27.08 -1.25 19.02
CA ILE A 89 -26.57 -1.78 20.28
C ILE A 89 -26.10 -0.59 21.11
N VAL A 90 -26.67 -0.41 22.32
CA VAL A 90 -26.27 0.69 23.18
C VAL A 90 -24.82 0.46 23.61
N ASN A 91 -23.93 1.30 23.10
CA ASN A 91 -22.51 1.31 23.40
C ASN A 91 -21.97 2.70 23.06
N VAL A 92 -21.19 3.30 23.97
CA VAL A 92 -20.86 4.73 23.90
C VAL A 92 -19.35 4.96 23.81
N PRO A 93 -18.77 5.05 22.60
CA PRO A 93 -17.38 5.44 22.43
C PRO A 93 -17.12 6.86 22.92
N GLU A 94 -16.00 7.05 23.63
CA GLU A 94 -15.53 8.37 24.04
C GLU A 94 -14.63 8.94 22.95
N CYS A 95 -15.02 10.05 22.34
CA CYS A 95 -14.25 10.63 21.24
C CYS A 95 -13.95 12.10 21.43
N GLU A 96 -12.69 12.47 21.17
CA GLU A 96 -12.22 13.84 21.09
C GLU A 96 -11.94 14.21 19.63
N ARG A 97 -12.09 15.50 19.31
CA ARG A 97 -11.75 16.04 17.98
C ARG A 97 -10.69 17.11 18.12
N ASP A 98 -9.68 17.02 17.28
CA ASP A 98 -8.70 18.08 17.10
C ASP A 98 -9.29 19.16 16.19
N GLY A 99 -9.54 20.35 16.76
CA GLY A 99 -10.11 21.50 16.06
C GLY A 99 -9.10 22.26 15.19
N ASP A 100 -7.80 22.02 15.35
CA ASP A 100 -6.74 22.69 14.60
C ASP A 100 -6.43 21.98 13.27
N MET A 101 -6.88 20.72 13.12
CA MET A 101 -6.80 19.98 11.86
C MET A 101 -8.00 20.28 10.94
N ALA A 102 -7.79 20.10 9.63
CA ALA A 102 -8.86 20.25 8.65
C ALA A 102 -10.07 19.37 9.05
N PRO A 103 -11.29 19.94 9.05
CA PRO A 103 -12.47 19.22 9.51
C PRO A 103 -12.76 18.04 8.59
N SER A 104 -12.45 16.83 9.05
CA SER A 104 -12.95 15.58 8.46
C SER A 104 -14.25 15.17 9.15
N LEU A 105 -15.26 14.89 8.32
CA LEU A 105 -16.53 14.30 8.76
C LEU A 105 -16.44 12.77 8.88
N ALA A 106 -15.36 12.15 8.41
CA ALA A 106 -15.16 10.71 8.54
C ALA A 106 -14.99 10.32 10.01
N GLU A 107 -15.68 9.27 10.44
CA GLU A 107 -15.66 8.79 11.83
C GLU A 107 -14.30 8.18 12.25
N HIS A 108 -13.40 7.94 11.29
CA HIS A 108 -12.04 7.40 11.43
C HIS A 108 -10.98 8.37 10.88
N GLY A 109 -11.34 9.65 10.72
CA GLY A 109 -10.38 10.68 10.31
C GLY A 109 -9.28 10.91 11.35
N SER A 110 -8.09 11.31 10.89
CA SER A 110 -6.93 11.57 11.76
C SER A 110 -7.17 12.68 12.79
N ASN A 111 -8.20 13.52 12.60
CA ASN A 111 -8.60 14.58 13.52
C ASN A 111 -9.56 14.10 14.63
N ARG A 112 -9.82 12.79 14.75
CA ARG A 112 -10.69 12.22 15.78
C ARG A 112 -9.95 11.11 16.53
N LEU A 113 -9.86 11.24 17.85
CA LEU A 113 -9.36 10.21 18.76
C LEU A 113 -10.57 9.58 19.42
N CYS A 114 -10.73 8.26 19.34
CA CYS A 114 -11.82 7.53 20.00
C CYS A 114 -11.30 6.40 20.87
N PHE A 115 -11.88 6.26 22.05
CA PHE A 115 -11.76 5.11 22.94
C PHE A 115 -13.06 4.32 22.87
N PHE A 116 -12.97 3.09 22.37
CA PHE A 116 -14.12 2.20 22.24
C PHE A 116 -14.22 1.34 23.51
N PRO A 117 -15.33 1.42 24.26
CA PRO A 117 -15.56 0.53 25.39
C PRO A 117 -15.86 -0.90 24.92
N ASP A 118 -15.67 -1.84 25.84
CA ASP A 118 -16.15 -3.21 25.69
C ASP A 118 -17.67 -3.25 25.73
N TYR A 119 -18.24 -4.15 24.93
CA TYR A 119 -19.66 -4.47 25.02
C TYR A 119 -19.92 -5.32 26.27
N ASP A 120 -21.07 -5.10 26.90
CA ASP A 120 -21.55 -5.93 28.00
C ASP A 120 -21.73 -7.39 27.53
N PRO A 121 -21.09 -8.38 28.17
CA PRO A 121 -21.24 -9.79 27.78
C PRO A 121 -22.70 -10.26 27.74
N ALA A 122 -23.54 -9.82 28.68
CA ALA A 122 -24.97 -10.19 28.68
C ALA A 122 -25.73 -9.55 27.51
N GLN A 123 -25.27 -8.39 27.04
CA GLN A 123 -25.80 -7.74 25.83
C GLN A 123 -25.42 -8.53 24.57
N ILE A 124 -24.19 -9.03 24.50
CA ILE A 124 -23.71 -9.83 23.36
C ILE A 124 -24.44 -11.18 23.27
N GLU A 125 -24.74 -11.84 24.39
CA GLU A 125 -25.57 -13.05 24.40
C GLU A 125 -26.95 -12.81 23.76
N VAL A 126 -27.60 -11.69 24.10
CA VAL A 126 -28.90 -11.28 23.51
C VAL A 126 -28.77 -10.97 22.02
N VAL A 127 -27.68 -10.33 21.60
CA VAL A 127 -27.40 -10.06 20.18
C VAL A 127 -27.24 -11.36 19.41
N ILE A 128 -26.47 -12.34 19.93
CA ILE A 128 -26.28 -13.65 19.32
C ILE A 128 -27.62 -14.39 19.16
N GLU A 129 -28.46 -14.40 20.20
CA GLU A 129 -29.79 -15.02 20.15
C GLU A 129 -30.66 -14.38 19.07
N LEU A 130 -30.75 -13.05 19.06
CA LEU A 130 -31.54 -12.30 18.09
C LEU A 130 -31.05 -12.53 16.65
N VAL A 131 -29.75 -12.46 16.40
CA VAL A 131 -29.19 -12.65 15.06
C VAL A 131 -29.48 -14.06 14.55
N LYS A 132 -29.35 -15.09 15.39
CA LYS A 132 -29.72 -16.47 15.01
C LYS A 132 -31.18 -16.59 14.63
N ASP A 133 -32.06 -15.99 15.43
CA ASP A 133 -33.51 -16.00 15.15
C ASP A 133 -33.83 -15.27 13.84
N ILE A 134 -33.19 -14.13 13.57
CA ILE A 134 -33.35 -13.39 12.30
C ILE A 134 -32.88 -14.23 11.11
N ILE A 135 -31.69 -14.84 11.17
CA ILE A 135 -31.14 -15.67 10.08
C ILE A 135 -32.04 -16.89 9.84
N ALA A 136 -32.58 -17.50 10.89
CA ALA A 136 -33.53 -18.62 10.76
C ALA A 136 -34.83 -18.21 10.04
N ARG A 137 -35.27 -16.95 10.21
CA ARG A 137 -36.46 -16.39 9.54
C ARG A 137 -36.16 -15.86 8.13
N HIS A 138 -34.92 -15.48 7.84
CA HIS A 138 -34.46 -14.95 6.56
C HIS A 138 -33.27 -15.76 6.04
N PRO A 139 -33.50 -16.96 5.47
CA PRO A 139 -32.44 -17.90 5.12
C PRO A 139 -31.51 -17.44 3.99
N ASP A 140 -31.88 -16.37 3.27
CA ASP A 140 -31.03 -15.75 2.24
C ASP A 140 -29.97 -14.78 2.82
N ILE A 141 -29.90 -14.61 4.15
CA ILE A 141 -28.81 -13.91 4.83
C ILE A 141 -27.65 -14.89 5.01
N GLU A 142 -26.69 -14.82 4.08
CA GLU A 142 -25.46 -15.60 4.16
C GLU A 142 -24.55 -15.11 5.31
N PRO A 143 -23.61 -15.95 5.81
CA PRO A 143 -22.65 -15.54 6.84
C PRO A 143 -21.88 -14.25 6.49
N THR A 144 -21.55 -14.06 5.21
CA THR A 144 -20.83 -12.87 4.71
C THR A 144 -21.73 -11.63 4.57
N ALA A 145 -23.03 -11.75 4.84
CA ALA A 145 -24.00 -10.67 4.82
C ALA A 145 -24.45 -10.23 6.23
N VAL A 146 -23.79 -10.74 7.28
CA VAL A 146 -23.83 -10.19 8.63
C VAL A 146 -22.64 -9.24 8.79
N VAL A 147 -22.92 -7.94 8.83
CA VAL A 147 -21.91 -6.89 8.63
C VAL A 147 -22.06 -5.76 9.63
N GLY A 148 -20.98 -5.02 9.86
CA GLY A 148 -21.02 -3.74 10.56
C GLY A 148 -21.50 -2.62 9.64
N HIS A 149 -21.93 -1.50 10.22
CA HIS A 149 -22.20 -0.30 9.43
C HIS A 149 -20.93 0.23 8.73
N SER A 150 -19.78 0.07 9.39
CA SER A 150 -18.46 0.37 8.84
C SER A 150 -18.18 -0.38 7.55
N ASP A 151 -18.60 -1.64 7.41
CA ASP A 151 -18.31 -2.43 6.21
C ASP A 151 -19.02 -1.89 4.97
N ILE A 152 -20.26 -1.44 5.17
CA ILE A 152 -21.16 -1.02 4.09
C ILE A 152 -21.06 0.48 3.79
N ALA A 153 -20.51 1.26 4.72
CA ALA A 153 -20.40 2.71 4.66
C ALA A 153 -19.06 3.23 5.21
N PHE A 154 -17.97 2.51 4.89
CA PHE A 154 -16.61 2.75 5.43
C PHE A 154 -16.09 4.17 5.24
N ASP A 155 -16.57 4.97 4.28
CA ASP A 155 -16.14 6.37 4.15
C ASP A 155 -16.74 7.31 5.22
N ARG A 156 -17.75 6.83 5.95
CA ARG A 156 -18.53 7.66 6.88
C ARG A 156 -18.67 7.03 8.26
N LYS A 157 -18.67 5.70 8.36
CA LYS A 157 -19.06 4.95 9.55
C LYS A 157 -17.96 4.06 10.08
N ASN A 158 -17.84 3.98 11.40
CA ASN A 158 -16.89 3.11 12.09
C ASN A 158 -17.54 2.13 13.10
N ASP A 159 -18.87 2.12 13.19
CA ASP A 159 -19.63 1.22 14.05
C ASP A 159 -19.85 -0.16 13.42
N PRO A 160 -19.90 -1.26 14.21
CA PRO A 160 -19.92 -1.32 15.68
C PRO A 160 -18.54 -1.23 16.34
N GLY A 161 -17.49 -0.89 15.59
CA GLY A 161 -16.15 -0.62 16.09
C GLY A 161 -15.33 -1.87 16.42
N PRO A 162 -14.05 -1.69 16.77
CA PRO A 162 -13.09 -2.79 16.93
C PRO A 162 -13.28 -3.62 18.21
N ARG A 163 -14.14 -3.19 19.14
CA ARG A 163 -14.46 -3.95 20.37
C ARG A 163 -15.69 -4.84 20.21
N PHE A 164 -16.39 -4.77 19.08
CA PHE A 164 -17.49 -5.68 18.82
C PHE A 164 -16.96 -7.11 18.61
N PRO A 165 -17.46 -8.13 19.33
CA PRO A 165 -16.84 -9.45 19.38
C PRO A 165 -17.25 -10.34 18.20
N TRP A 166 -16.87 -9.96 16.98
CA TRP A 166 -17.19 -10.70 15.76
C TRP A 166 -16.82 -12.19 15.80
N PHE A 167 -15.66 -12.51 16.37
CA PHE A 167 -15.22 -13.91 16.49
C PHE A 167 -16.10 -14.71 17.45
N GLU A 168 -16.64 -14.10 18.50
CA GLU A 168 -17.57 -14.76 19.43
C GLU A 168 -18.89 -15.09 18.74
N LEU A 169 -19.43 -14.16 17.94
CA LEU A 169 -20.59 -14.41 17.09
C LEU A 169 -20.32 -15.58 16.12
N TYR A 170 -19.16 -15.59 15.46
CA TYR A 170 -18.77 -16.67 14.57
C TYR A 170 -18.68 -18.02 15.28
N GLN A 171 -18.09 -18.07 16.48
CA GLN A 171 -18.06 -19.28 17.30
C GLN A 171 -19.46 -19.76 17.69
N ALA A 172 -20.41 -18.83 17.83
CA ALA A 172 -21.82 -19.16 18.01
C ALA A 172 -22.53 -19.58 16.72
N GLY A 173 -21.87 -19.55 15.55
CA GLY A 173 -22.44 -19.90 14.25
C GLY A 173 -23.09 -18.72 13.50
N VAL A 174 -22.71 -17.49 13.84
CA VAL A 174 -23.23 -16.26 13.24
C VAL A 174 -22.11 -15.49 12.53
N GLY A 175 -22.36 -15.11 11.28
CA GLY A 175 -21.43 -14.29 10.52
C GLY A 175 -20.22 -15.06 9.97
N ALA A 176 -19.38 -14.35 9.23
CA ALA A 176 -18.21 -14.92 8.57
C ALA A 176 -16.93 -14.76 9.41
N TRP A 177 -16.08 -15.77 9.37
CA TRP A 177 -14.70 -15.69 9.85
C TRP A 177 -13.79 -16.63 9.05
N TYR A 178 -12.51 -16.29 8.95
CA TYR A 178 -11.50 -17.12 8.28
C TYR A 178 -10.94 -18.22 9.21
N ASP A 179 -10.26 -19.19 8.63
CA ASP A 179 -9.54 -20.21 9.41
C ASP A 179 -8.08 -19.75 9.64
N ASN A 180 -7.58 -19.92 10.88
CA ASN A 180 -6.27 -19.39 11.29
C ASN A 180 -5.09 -20.00 10.51
N GLU A 181 -5.20 -21.27 10.11
CA GLU A 181 -4.17 -21.94 9.29
C GLU A 181 -4.09 -21.30 7.90
N THR A 182 -5.24 -21.11 7.25
CA THR A 182 -5.35 -20.44 5.94
C THR A 182 -4.86 -18.99 6.00
N LEU A 183 -5.19 -18.24 7.05
CA LEU A 183 -4.64 -16.90 7.29
C LEU A 183 -3.11 -16.93 7.37
N ALA A 184 -2.56 -17.85 8.16
CA ALA A 184 -1.12 -17.93 8.38
C ALA A 184 -0.37 -18.27 7.09
N ASP A 185 -0.94 -19.09 6.22
CA ASP A 185 -0.32 -19.45 4.95
C ASP A 185 -0.34 -18.28 3.95
N TYR A 186 -1.49 -17.60 3.78
CA TYR A 186 -1.52 -16.38 2.97
C TYR A 186 -0.63 -15.28 3.53
N TRP A 187 -0.52 -15.15 4.85
CA TRP A 187 0.35 -14.15 5.47
C TRP A 187 1.83 -14.38 5.14
N LYS A 188 2.29 -15.64 5.13
CA LYS A 188 3.65 -15.96 4.66
C LYS A 188 3.84 -15.58 3.20
N THR A 189 2.88 -15.95 2.34
CA THR A 189 2.92 -15.61 0.90
C THR A 189 3.04 -14.10 0.66
N PHE A 190 2.18 -13.31 1.30
CA PHE A 190 2.18 -11.85 1.13
C PHE A 190 3.31 -11.13 1.88
N ASN A 191 3.96 -11.77 2.85
CA ASN A 191 5.20 -11.25 3.43
C ASN A 191 6.40 -11.40 2.50
N GLU A 192 6.51 -12.54 1.82
CA GLU A 192 7.58 -12.79 0.86
C GLU A 192 7.47 -11.85 -0.34
N GLN A 193 6.26 -11.71 -0.89
CA GLN A 193 5.97 -10.75 -1.94
C GLN A 193 4.63 -10.05 -1.65
N PRO A 194 4.66 -8.79 -1.20
CA PRO A 194 3.45 -8.00 -0.96
C PRO A 194 2.55 -7.90 -2.19
N ALA A 195 1.24 -7.97 -1.96
CA ALA A 195 0.24 -7.69 -2.97
C ALA A 195 0.31 -6.22 -3.42
N SER A 196 -0.03 -5.96 -4.68
CA SER A 196 -0.26 -4.59 -5.14
C SER A 196 -1.50 -3.98 -4.47
N ILE A 197 -1.56 -2.66 -4.37
CA ILE A 197 -2.76 -1.98 -3.85
C ILE A 197 -3.98 -2.29 -4.71
N GLY A 198 -3.80 -2.37 -6.04
CA GLY A 198 -4.88 -2.74 -6.96
C GLY A 198 -5.44 -4.13 -6.66
N LEU A 199 -4.58 -5.11 -6.36
CA LEU A 199 -5.01 -6.45 -5.97
C LEU A 199 -5.79 -6.45 -4.65
N LEU A 200 -5.31 -5.73 -3.62
CA LEU A 200 -6.01 -5.61 -2.34
C LEU A 200 -7.38 -4.94 -2.49
N GLN A 201 -7.49 -3.87 -3.27
CA GLN A 201 -8.75 -3.21 -3.59
C GLN A 201 -9.72 -4.19 -4.28
N SER A 202 -9.22 -4.92 -5.27
CA SER A 202 -9.97 -5.97 -5.98
C SER A 202 -10.44 -7.08 -5.03
N ALA A 203 -9.61 -7.50 -4.08
CA ALA A 203 -9.94 -8.53 -3.11
C ALA A 203 -11.01 -8.06 -2.09
N LEU A 204 -10.89 -6.84 -1.55
CA LEU A 204 -11.91 -6.24 -0.70
C LEU A 204 -13.25 -6.12 -1.44
N ARG A 205 -13.20 -5.70 -2.71
CA ARG A 205 -14.36 -5.59 -3.59
C ARG A 205 -15.02 -6.95 -3.86
N ALA A 206 -14.22 -7.98 -4.10
CA ALA A 206 -14.66 -9.36 -4.29
C ALA A 206 -15.39 -9.90 -3.04
N TYR A 207 -14.86 -9.61 -1.85
CA TYR A 207 -15.48 -10.05 -0.60
C TYR A 207 -16.83 -9.36 -0.33
N GLY A 208 -16.92 -8.05 -0.61
CA GLY A 208 -18.18 -7.33 -0.50
C GLY A 208 -18.09 -5.81 -0.42
N TYR A 209 -16.92 -5.24 -0.18
CA TYR A 209 -16.77 -3.80 0.05
C TYR A 209 -17.01 -2.96 -1.22
N GLY A 210 -17.45 -1.72 -1.00
CA GLY A 210 -17.69 -0.72 -2.03
C GLY A 210 -16.44 -0.12 -2.69
N VAL A 211 -15.27 -0.74 -2.56
CA VAL A 211 -13.99 -0.18 -2.99
C VAL A 211 -13.88 -0.15 -4.52
N ILE A 212 -13.36 0.95 -5.05
CA ILE A 212 -13.02 1.11 -6.46
C ILE A 212 -11.52 0.82 -6.62
N GLU A 213 -11.15 0.02 -7.62
CA GLU A 213 -9.75 -0.23 -7.92
C GLU A 213 -9.12 0.97 -8.62
N THR A 214 -8.23 1.67 -7.92
CA THR A 214 -7.48 2.83 -8.41
C THR A 214 -5.98 2.53 -8.55
N GLY A 215 -5.49 1.45 -7.92
CA GLY A 215 -4.08 1.08 -7.88
C GLY A 215 -3.23 1.91 -6.91
N ILE A 216 -3.83 2.85 -6.19
CA ILE A 216 -3.15 3.69 -5.18
C ILE A 216 -3.88 3.60 -3.84
N ALA A 217 -3.15 3.79 -2.73
CA ALA A 217 -3.73 3.81 -1.39
C ALA A 217 -4.42 5.16 -1.11
N ASP A 218 -5.51 5.44 -1.83
CA ASP A 218 -6.32 6.63 -1.62
C ASP A 218 -7.13 6.57 -0.31
N THR A 219 -7.72 7.69 0.10
CA THR A 219 -8.48 7.78 1.34
C THR A 219 -9.60 6.75 1.43
N SER A 220 -10.30 6.49 0.32
CA SER A 220 -11.40 5.51 0.29
C SER A 220 -10.88 4.09 0.55
N THR A 221 -9.71 3.76 0.00
CA THR A 221 -9.01 2.50 0.23
C THR A 221 -8.58 2.33 1.68
N LEU A 222 -7.95 3.35 2.27
CA LEU A 222 -7.52 3.34 3.68
C LEU A 222 -8.71 3.21 4.64
N ASN A 223 -9.82 3.89 4.33
CA ASN A 223 -11.06 3.79 5.09
C ASN A 223 -11.63 2.36 5.05
N ALA A 224 -11.67 1.73 3.88
CA ALA A 224 -12.13 0.35 3.73
C ALA A 224 -11.22 -0.65 4.45
N ILE A 225 -9.89 -0.44 4.41
CA ILE A 225 -8.94 -1.26 5.17
C ILE A 225 -9.18 -1.12 6.67
N SER A 226 -9.36 0.10 7.17
CA SER A 226 -9.67 0.36 8.58
C SER A 226 -10.96 -0.34 9.01
N ALA A 227 -12.04 -0.21 8.23
CA ALA A 227 -13.31 -0.90 8.50
C ALA A 227 -13.15 -2.43 8.50
N PHE A 228 -12.46 -2.97 7.49
CA PHE A 228 -12.16 -4.40 7.40
C PHE A 228 -11.36 -4.90 8.60
N GLN A 229 -10.36 -4.15 9.05
CA GLN A 229 -9.57 -4.51 10.22
C GLN A 229 -10.39 -4.45 11.51
N MET A 230 -11.26 -3.44 11.69
CA MET A 230 -12.16 -3.40 12.86
C MET A 230 -13.04 -4.66 12.94
N HIS A 231 -13.43 -5.22 11.80
CA HIS A 231 -14.23 -6.45 11.75
C HIS A 231 -13.36 -7.70 11.94
N PHE A 232 -12.35 -7.92 11.09
CA PHE A 232 -11.67 -9.20 10.92
C PHE A 232 -10.25 -9.27 11.53
N LEU A 233 -9.69 -8.12 11.93
CA LEU A 233 -8.38 -8.01 12.58
C LEU A 233 -8.42 -7.00 13.75
N PRO A 234 -9.35 -7.10 14.72
CA PRO A 234 -9.52 -6.09 15.76
C PRO A 234 -8.30 -5.90 16.66
N TRP A 235 -7.36 -6.85 16.69
CA TRP A 235 -6.05 -6.73 17.35
C TRP A 235 -5.01 -5.94 16.55
N HIS A 236 -5.33 -5.53 15.31
CA HIS A 236 -4.42 -4.88 14.37
C HIS A 236 -5.18 -3.93 13.43
N VAL A 237 -5.76 -2.87 14.01
CA VAL A 237 -6.45 -1.80 13.26
C VAL A 237 -5.49 -0.64 12.98
N SER A 238 -4.67 -0.79 11.94
CA SER A 238 -3.70 0.23 11.51
C SER A 238 -4.28 1.24 10.53
N GLY A 239 -5.33 0.89 9.78
CA GLY A 239 -5.82 1.63 8.62
C GLY A 239 -4.90 1.59 7.40
N GLU A 240 -3.77 0.88 7.49
CA GLU A 240 -2.74 0.83 6.46
C GLU A 240 -2.73 -0.51 5.72
N PRO A 241 -2.43 -0.52 4.41
CA PRO A 241 -2.32 -1.76 3.65
C PRO A 241 -1.12 -2.58 4.13
N ASP A 242 -1.37 -3.83 4.52
CA ASP A 242 -0.32 -4.76 4.89
C ASP A 242 -0.66 -6.21 4.52
N SER A 243 0.33 -7.08 4.70
CA SER A 243 0.22 -8.51 4.40
C SER A 243 -0.76 -9.24 5.31
N ARG A 244 -1.06 -8.75 6.52
CA ARG A 244 -2.06 -9.36 7.43
C ARG A 244 -3.47 -9.08 6.92
N THR A 245 -3.75 -7.84 6.55
CA THR A 245 -5.00 -7.42 5.92
C THR A 245 -5.23 -8.22 4.64
N THR A 246 -4.23 -8.26 3.77
CA THR A 246 -4.33 -9.01 2.50
C THR A 246 -4.58 -10.49 2.76
N ALA A 247 -3.85 -11.10 3.68
CA ALA A 247 -4.05 -12.51 4.04
C ALA A 247 -5.45 -12.80 4.59
N ALA A 248 -5.98 -11.93 5.45
CA ALA A 248 -7.31 -12.09 6.01
C ALA A 248 -8.40 -12.01 4.93
N VAL A 249 -8.31 -11.06 4.00
CA VAL A 249 -9.25 -10.96 2.87
C VAL A 249 -9.17 -12.22 2.01
N PHE A 250 -7.97 -12.70 1.67
CA PHE A 250 -7.81 -13.92 0.86
C PHE A 250 -8.27 -15.18 1.59
N ALA A 251 -8.07 -15.29 2.90
CA ALA A 251 -8.57 -16.41 3.69
C ALA A 251 -10.11 -16.44 3.76
N LEU A 252 -10.75 -15.26 3.82
CA LEU A 252 -12.21 -15.15 3.71
C LEU A 252 -12.69 -15.51 2.31
N LEU A 253 -12.03 -15.00 1.26
CA LEU A 253 -12.37 -15.34 -0.12
C LEU A 253 -12.19 -16.83 -0.40
N ASP A 254 -11.17 -17.48 0.17
CA ASP A 254 -10.97 -18.91 0.02
C ASP A 254 -12.17 -19.71 0.56
N LYS A 255 -12.64 -19.34 1.75
CA LYS A 255 -13.74 -20.02 2.44
C LYS A 255 -15.12 -19.74 1.83
N TYR A 256 -15.39 -18.50 1.42
CA TYR A 256 -16.73 -18.07 1.04
C TYR A 256 -16.90 -17.76 -0.47
N PHE A 257 -15.81 -17.52 -1.20
CA PHE A 257 -15.82 -17.11 -2.62
C PHE A 257 -14.68 -17.72 -3.44
N PRO A 258 -14.55 -19.07 -3.48
CA PRO A 258 -13.37 -19.74 -4.03
C PRO A 258 -13.07 -19.38 -5.49
N GLU A 259 -14.09 -19.19 -6.33
CA GLU A 259 -13.91 -18.79 -7.74
C GLU A 259 -13.28 -17.39 -7.87
N GLN A 260 -13.68 -16.44 -7.02
CA GLN A 260 -13.13 -15.08 -7.02
C GLN A 260 -11.70 -15.10 -6.49
N LYS A 261 -11.44 -15.88 -5.43
CA LYS A 261 -10.10 -16.12 -4.90
C LYS A 261 -9.16 -16.68 -5.96
N ASP A 262 -9.55 -17.70 -6.71
CA ASP A 262 -8.71 -18.33 -7.74
C ASP A 262 -8.35 -17.34 -8.86
N ALA A 263 -9.31 -16.51 -9.29
CA ALA A 263 -9.07 -15.44 -10.26
C ALA A 263 -8.07 -14.39 -9.73
N LEU A 264 -8.18 -14.00 -8.46
CA LEU A 264 -7.29 -13.04 -7.82
C LEU A 264 -5.89 -13.59 -7.58
N LEU A 265 -5.74 -14.86 -7.20
CA LEU A 265 -4.44 -15.52 -7.08
C LEU A 265 -3.75 -15.64 -8.44
N SER A 266 -4.50 -15.99 -9.49
CA SER A 266 -3.96 -16.02 -10.86
C SER A 266 -3.45 -14.63 -11.30
N ARG A 267 -4.09 -13.56 -10.84
CA ARG A 267 -3.61 -12.17 -11.06
C ARG A 267 -2.36 -11.89 -10.24
N TYR A 268 -2.35 -12.24 -8.96
CA TYR A 268 -1.20 -12.08 -8.07
C TYR A 268 0.07 -12.72 -8.62
N GLU A 269 -0.03 -13.96 -9.11
CA GLU A 269 1.11 -14.69 -9.69
C GLU A 269 1.69 -13.95 -10.90
N LYS A 270 0.84 -13.43 -11.79
CA LYS A 270 1.27 -12.63 -12.95
C LYS A 270 1.95 -11.32 -12.54
N GLU A 271 1.38 -10.61 -11.55
CA GLU A 271 1.97 -9.38 -11.02
C GLU A 271 3.33 -9.65 -10.36
N ARG A 272 3.45 -10.77 -9.63
CA ARG A 272 4.71 -11.22 -9.02
C ARG A 272 5.77 -11.57 -10.05
N GLU A 273 5.43 -12.37 -11.07
CA GLU A 273 6.37 -12.72 -12.14
C GLU A 273 6.89 -11.48 -12.88
N LEU A 274 6.00 -10.53 -13.17
CA LEU A 274 6.38 -9.26 -13.78
C LEU A 274 7.30 -8.42 -12.87
N ALA A 275 7.01 -8.38 -11.57
CA ALA A 275 7.83 -7.68 -10.59
C ALA A 275 9.23 -8.30 -10.47
N ILE A 276 9.34 -9.63 -10.46
CA ILE A 276 10.63 -10.34 -10.44
C ILE A 276 11.40 -10.06 -11.74
N ALA A 277 10.77 -10.20 -12.90
CA ALA A 277 11.41 -9.93 -14.19
C ALA A 277 11.88 -8.46 -14.31
N THR A 278 11.11 -7.52 -13.76
CA THR A 278 11.49 -6.09 -13.71
C THR A 278 12.66 -5.89 -12.75
N ALA A 279 12.63 -6.49 -11.56
CA ALA A 279 13.73 -6.40 -10.60
C ALA A 279 15.02 -7.03 -11.14
N GLU A 280 14.94 -8.13 -11.89
CA GLU A 280 16.08 -8.74 -12.58
C GLU A 280 16.62 -7.86 -13.72
N SER A 281 15.74 -7.12 -14.41
CA SER A 281 16.10 -6.11 -15.42
C SER A 281 16.63 -4.80 -14.82
N GLU A 282 16.28 -4.49 -13.56
CA GLU A 282 16.68 -3.28 -12.83
C GLU A 282 17.83 -3.51 -11.83
N LEU A 283 18.28 -4.76 -11.64
CA LEU A 283 19.58 -5.04 -11.05
C LEU A 283 20.57 -4.11 -11.77
N PRO A 284 21.32 -3.25 -11.06
CA PRO A 284 22.31 -2.44 -11.73
C PRO A 284 23.28 -3.41 -12.36
N GLY A 285 23.20 -3.58 -13.68
CA GLY A 285 24.35 -4.06 -14.44
C GLY A 285 25.52 -3.24 -13.91
N VAL A 286 26.58 -3.91 -13.47
CA VAL A 286 27.78 -3.26 -12.91
C VAL A 286 28.09 -2.06 -13.80
N ARG A 287 27.85 -0.84 -13.31
CA ARG A 287 28.07 0.37 -14.10
C ARG A 287 29.50 0.29 -14.62
N ARG A 288 29.67 0.12 -15.92
CA ARG A 288 30.98 -0.05 -16.54
C ARG A 288 31.73 1.29 -16.64
N GLY A 289 31.06 2.40 -16.29
CA GLY A 289 31.63 3.73 -16.22
C GLY A 289 30.80 4.72 -15.41
N GLN A 290 31.30 5.96 -15.32
CA GLN A 290 30.61 7.11 -14.72
C GLN A 290 29.39 7.54 -15.54
N VAL A 291 29.52 7.45 -16.86
CA VAL A 291 28.41 7.49 -17.82
C VAL A 291 28.30 6.08 -18.38
N ASP A 292 27.08 5.55 -18.39
CA ASP A 292 26.75 4.22 -18.89
C ASP A 292 25.25 4.25 -19.26
N ALA A 293 24.94 4.65 -20.50
CA ALA A 293 23.57 4.97 -20.92
C ALA A 293 23.31 4.57 -22.37
N VAL A 294 22.11 4.04 -22.64
CA VAL A 294 21.61 3.76 -23.99
C VAL A 294 20.74 4.93 -24.45
N LEU A 295 21.01 5.44 -25.65
CA LEU A 295 20.34 6.59 -26.25
C LEU A 295 19.74 6.24 -27.62
N PRO A 296 18.60 6.83 -28.03
CA PRO A 296 17.81 7.79 -27.26
C PRO A 296 17.13 7.13 -26.05
N ASP A 297 17.05 7.86 -24.94
CA ASP A 297 16.35 7.40 -23.74
C ASP A 297 14.88 7.12 -24.06
N LEU A 298 14.37 5.95 -23.67
CA LEU A 298 12.97 5.54 -23.87
C LEU A 298 11.98 6.42 -23.08
N ARG A 299 12.44 7.10 -22.02
CA ARG A 299 11.65 8.04 -21.22
C ARG A 299 12.43 9.35 -21.03
N PRO A 300 12.66 10.12 -22.10
CA PRO A 300 13.58 11.24 -22.05
C PRO A 300 13.02 12.38 -21.17
N SER A 301 13.92 13.05 -20.45
CA SER A 301 13.56 14.27 -19.72
C SER A 301 13.00 15.33 -20.67
N LYS A 302 11.87 15.94 -20.29
CA LYS A 302 11.28 17.09 -21.04
C LYS A 302 12.11 18.38 -20.92
N ARG A 303 13.10 18.42 -20.00
CA ARG A 303 13.94 19.61 -19.78
C ARG A 303 15.12 19.60 -20.75
N ALA A 304 15.17 20.57 -21.66
CA ALA A 304 16.21 20.68 -22.69
C ALA A 304 17.66 20.70 -22.15
N PHE A 305 17.88 21.21 -20.94
CA PHE A 305 19.21 21.26 -20.30
C PHE A 305 19.64 19.97 -19.59
N VAL A 306 18.75 18.97 -19.52
CA VAL A 306 19.02 17.69 -18.84
C VAL A 306 18.88 16.51 -19.81
N LYS A 307 18.02 16.65 -20.83
CA LYS A 307 17.82 15.65 -21.86
C LYS A 307 19.16 15.29 -22.54
N ASP A 308 19.50 13.99 -22.51
CA ASP A 308 20.67 13.37 -23.14
C ASP A 308 22.02 14.05 -22.77
N ARG A 309 22.08 14.58 -21.54
CA ARG A 309 23.26 15.27 -20.98
C ARG A 309 23.72 14.59 -19.70
N PHE A 310 25.01 14.32 -19.61
CA PHE A 310 25.63 13.59 -18.50
C PHE A 310 26.78 14.37 -17.89
N ALA A 311 27.01 14.20 -16.59
CA ALA A 311 28.18 14.73 -15.90
C ALA A 311 29.14 13.60 -15.57
N PHE A 312 30.44 13.83 -15.74
CA PHE A 312 31.50 12.87 -15.36
C PHE A 312 32.71 13.59 -14.79
N LYS A 313 33.49 12.92 -13.94
CA LYS A 313 34.76 13.45 -13.43
C LYS A 313 35.90 13.02 -14.34
N SER A 314 36.87 13.90 -14.56
CA SER A 314 38.14 13.56 -15.21
C SER A 314 39.27 14.45 -14.67
N TYR A 315 40.51 14.11 -15.01
CA TYR A 315 41.67 15.00 -14.89
C TYR A 315 41.94 15.64 -16.24
N ALA A 316 42.45 16.87 -16.26
CA ALA A 316 42.81 17.54 -17.51
C ALA A 316 43.78 16.65 -18.32
N GLY A 317 43.54 16.53 -19.63
CA GLY A 317 44.34 15.68 -20.50
C GLY A 317 44.06 14.16 -20.40
N ARG A 318 42.96 13.72 -19.76
CA ARG A 318 42.65 12.29 -19.56
C ARG A 318 41.20 11.94 -19.91
N GLY A 319 40.93 10.65 -20.07
CA GLY A 319 39.58 10.12 -20.25
C GLY A 319 39.32 9.60 -21.66
N GLU A 320 38.31 8.75 -21.76
CA GLU A 320 37.89 8.07 -22.97
C GLU A 320 36.36 8.10 -23.05
N LEU A 321 35.84 8.18 -24.28
CA LEU A 321 34.45 7.96 -24.63
C LEU A 321 34.37 6.66 -25.41
N ILE A 322 33.47 5.78 -25.00
CA ILE A 322 33.17 4.52 -25.67
C ILE A 322 31.75 4.63 -26.23
N ILE A 323 31.59 4.30 -27.50
CA ILE A 323 30.31 4.30 -28.21
C ILE A 323 30.14 2.93 -28.85
N GLU A 324 29.04 2.26 -28.56
CA GLU A 324 28.61 1.05 -29.25
C GLU A 324 27.25 1.31 -29.90
N SER A 325 27.04 0.81 -31.11
CA SER A 325 25.80 1.01 -31.85
C SER A 325 25.15 -0.32 -32.20
N ASN A 326 23.84 -0.41 -32.07
CA ASN A 326 23.07 -1.59 -32.48
C ASN A 326 22.89 -1.70 -34.02
N LEU A 327 23.06 -0.59 -34.73
CA LEU A 327 22.90 -0.44 -36.19
C LEU A 327 23.97 0.52 -36.73
N PRO A 328 24.27 0.56 -38.03
CA PRO A 328 25.06 1.64 -38.60
C PRO A 328 24.40 2.99 -38.28
N ALA A 329 25.11 3.87 -37.56
CA ALA A 329 24.52 5.09 -37.02
C ALA A 329 25.50 6.25 -36.92
N SER A 330 25.00 7.48 -36.91
CA SER A 330 25.77 8.68 -36.63
C SER A 330 25.17 9.45 -35.46
N ALA A 331 25.98 10.27 -34.78
CA ALA A 331 25.49 11.17 -33.74
C ALA A 331 26.39 12.37 -33.53
N THR A 332 25.79 13.49 -33.12
CA THR A 332 26.52 14.66 -32.63
C THR A 332 26.80 14.51 -31.14
N VAL A 333 28.07 14.38 -30.78
CA VAL A 333 28.53 14.34 -29.38
C VAL A 333 29.31 15.60 -29.05
N SER A 334 29.06 16.19 -27.89
CA SER A 334 29.84 17.32 -27.38
C SER A 334 30.32 17.10 -25.94
N VAL A 335 31.51 17.60 -25.63
CA VAL A 335 32.07 17.60 -24.27
C VAL A 335 32.42 19.03 -23.88
N ASN A 336 31.93 19.45 -22.71
CA ASN A 336 32.06 20.84 -22.22
C ASN A 336 31.57 21.90 -23.22
N GLY A 337 30.59 21.56 -24.06
CA GLY A 337 30.04 22.43 -25.09
C GLY A 337 30.79 22.43 -26.42
N GLU A 338 31.92 21.74 -26.52
CA GLU A 338 32.68 21.56 -27.76
C GLU A 338 32.28 20.27 -28.47
N VAL A 339 31.89 20.36 -29.74
CA VAL A 339 31.55 19.18 -30.56
C VAL A 339 32.79 18.34 -30.84
N LEU A 340 32.66 17.03 -30.69
CA LEU A 340 33.72 16.06 -30.99
C LEU A 340 33.79 15.83 -32.49
N SER A 341 35.02 15.70 -33.00
CA SER A 341 35.25 15.23 -34.37
C SER A 341 35.26 13.71 -34.34
N LEU A 342 34.11 13.09 -34.58
CA LEU A 342 33.93 11.64 -34.64
C LEU A 342 33.88 11.18 -36.10
N ASP A 343 34.01 9.88 -36.33
CA ASP A 343 33.76 9.28 -37.65
C ASP A 343 32.32 9.52 -38.09
N ASP A 344 32.10 9.57 -39.41
CA ASP A 344 30.79 9.88 -40.00
C ASP A 344 29.73 8.80 -39.69
N GLU A 345 30.16 7.55 -39.45
CA GLU A 345 29.28 6.41 -39.14
C GLU A 345 29.96 5.44 -38.16
N PHE A 346 29.22 5.06 -37.12
CA PHE A 346 29.53 3.97 -36.20
C PHE A 346 28.93 2.68 -36.73
N ALA A 347 29.76 1.71 -37.08
CA ALA A 347 29.30 0.39 -37.53
C ALA A 347 28.55 -0.36 -36.40
N ALA A 348 27.53 -1.15 -36.78
CA ALA A 348 26.83 -2.02 -35.86
C ALA A 348 27.77 -3.02 -35.17
N ASP A 349 27.51 -3.30 -33.89
CA ASP A 349 28.23 -4.30 -33.08
C ASP A 349 29.75 -4.05 -32.94
N ASN A 350 30.22 -2.84 -33.26
CA ASN A 350 31.61 -2.42 -33.06
C ASN A 350 31.73 -1.41 -31.93
N THR A 351 32.79 -1.56 -31.12
CA THR A 351 33.15 -0.60 -30.07
C THR A 351 34.01 0.52 -30.65
N TYR A 352 33.46 1.72 -30.72
CA TYR A 352 34.19 2.93 -31.09
C TYR A 352 34.76 3.61 -29.85
N ARG A 353 36.06 3.94 -29.86
CA ARG A 353 36.77 4.56 -28.73
C ARG A 353 37.36 5.90 -29.14
N TYR A 354 37.11 6.92 -28.34
CA TYR A 354 37.57 8.28 -28.59
C TYR A 354 38.25 8.88 -27.37
N SER A 355 39.46 9.43 -27.56
CA SER A 355 40.18 10.09 -26.48
C SER A 355 39.56 11.45 -26.14
N LEU A 356 39.18 11.63 -24.88
CA LEU A 356 38.64 12.89 -24.38
C LEU A 356 39.72 13.86 -23.89
N ALA A 357 41.00 13.51 -23.99
CA ALA A 357 42.12 14.26 -23.42
C ALA A 357 42.14 15.75 -23.81
N ARG A 358 41.76 16.07 -25.06
CA ARG A 358 41.71 17.46 -25.56
C ARG A 358 40.51 18.27 -25.06
N ARG A 359 39.52 17.64 -24.44
CA ARG A 359 38.22 18.23 -24.07
C ARG A 359 37.97 18.26 -22.57
N THR A 360 38.66 17.41 -21.81
CA THR A 360 38.48 17.31 -20.36
C THR A 360 39.29 18.33 -19.59
N ARG A 361 38.69 18.83 -18.51
CA ARG A 361 39.34 19.59 -17.42
C ARG A 361 39.32 18.78 -16.13
N THR A 362 40.18 19.13 -15.17
CA THR A 362 40.16 18.53 -13.84
C THR A 362 38.86 18.86 -13.11
N GLY A 363 38.17 17.84 -12.59
CA GLY A 363 36.89 17.97 -11.91
C GLY A 363 35.72 17.53 -12.80
N ILE A 364 34.58 18.24 -12.70
CA ILE A 364 33.34 17.89 -13.41
C ILE A 364 33.37 18.39 -14.86
N ASN A 365 33.07 17.47 -15.76
CA ASN A 365 32.90 17.66 -17.21
C ASN A 365 31.48 17.28 -17.61
N THR A 366 30.99 17.84 -18.72
CA THR A 366 29.65 17.54 -19.24
C THR A 366 29.74 16.90 -20.62
N LEU A 367 28.97 15.83 -20.84
CA LEU A 367 28.77 15.15 -22.13
C LEU A 367 27.34 15.43 -22.61
N ALA A 368 27.15 15.66 -23.90
CA ALA A 368 25.82 15.74 -24.52
C ALA A 368 25.81 14.98 -25.84
N VAL A 369 24.76 14.23 -26.11
CA VAL A 369 24.56 13.47 -27.34
C VAL A 369 23.25 13.89 -27.99
N SER A 370 23.24 14.04 -29.31
CA SER A 370 22.08 14.51 -30.08
C SER A 370 22.17 14.06 -31.54
N ASN A 371 21.09 14.23 -32.30
CA ASN A 371 21.01 13.92 -33.73
C ASN A 371 21.46 12.48 -34.05
N ILE A 372 20.91 11.50 -33.32
CA ILE A 372 21.17 10.09 -33.62
C ILE A 372 20.39 9.71 -34.88
N GLU A 373 21.10 9.24 -35.91
CA GLU A 373 20.51 8.79 -37.17
C GLU A 373 21.04 7.40 -37.54
N PRO A 374 20.19 6.48 -38.06
CA PRO A 374 18.75 6.62 -38.25
C PRO A 374 17.96 6.63 -36.93
N ALA A 375 16.68 7.00 -36.95
CA ALA A 375 15.88 7.20 -35.74
C ALA A 375 15.67 5.92 -34.91
N GLU A 376 15.82 4.75 -35.54
CA GLU A 376 15.75 3.43 -34.94
C GLU A 376 17.08 2.98 -34.30
N ALA A 377 18.16 3.71 -34.55
CA ALA A 377 19.47 3.40 -33.98
C ALA A 377 19.52 3.73 -32.49
N GLN A 378 20.21 2.87 -31.75
CA GLN A 378 20.52 3.04 -30.34
C GLN A 378 22.03 3.04 -30.15
N LEU A 379 22.52 4.05 -29.43
CA LEU A 379 23.90 4.19 -29.02
C LEU A 379 24.04 3.89 -27.54
N HIS A 380 24.89 2.92 -27.20
CA HIS A 380 25.37 2.75 -25.85
C HIS A 380 26.62 3.61 -25.63
N ILE A 381 26.48 4.62 -24.77
CA ILE A 381 27.49 5.63 -24.48
C ILE A 381 28.09 5.37 -23.10
N GLN A 382 29.41 5.22 -23.06
CA GLN A 382 30.13 5.02 -21.81
C GLN A 382 31.31 5.99 -21.64
N VAL A 383 31.48 6.47 -20.40
CA VAL A 383 32.69 7.18 -19.96
C VAL A 383 33.22 6.45 -18.74
N PRO A 384 34.35 5.73 -18.83
CA PRO A 384 34.92 4.98 -17.71
C PRO A 384 35.22 5.84 -16.48
N TYR A 385 35.45 5.19 -15.34
CA TYR A 385 35.99 5.88 -14.16
C TYR A 385 37.42 6.37 -14.41
N PRO A 386 37.86 7.49 -13.80
CA PRO A 386 39.21 7.99 -14.02
C PRO A 386 40.22 7.03 -13.41
N GLU A 387 41.22 6.65 -14.19
CA GLU A 387 42.34 5.87 -13.68
C GLU A 387 43.30 6.75 -12.88
N LEU A 388 43.62 6.31 -11.67
CA LEU A 388 44.66 6.91 -10.85
C LEU A 388 46.02 6.35 -11.27
N LYS A 389 46.99 7.24 -11.47
CA LYS A 389 48.38 6.81 -11.73
C LYS A 389 49.07 6.55 -10.41
N ASP A 390 49.74 5.42 -10.27
CA ASP A 390 50.57 5.19 -9.09
C ASP A 390 51.85 6.03 -9.19
N ASN A 391 52.01 6.97 -8.25
CA ASN A 391 53.20 7.80 -8.14
C ASN A 391 53.81 7.74 -6.73
N THR A 392 53.49 6.68 -5.97
CA THR A 392 53.94 6.52 -4.58
C THR A 392 55.46 6.58 -4.45
N GLN A 393 56.20 6.09 -5.45
CA GLN A 393 57.65 6.10 -5.48
C GLN A 393 58.25 7.51 -5.41
N ALA A 394 57.66 8.49 -6.08
CA ALA A 394 58.15 9.87 -6.08
C ALA A 394 57.91 10.60 -4.75
N TYR A 395 57.08 10.04 -3.87
CA TYR A 395 56.68 10.61 -2.59
C TYR A 395 57.16 9.79 -1.38
N GLN A 396 58.09 8.84 -1.61
CA GLN A 396 58.68 8.02 -0.57
C GLN A 396 59.23 8.91 0.57
N ASN A 397 58.89 8.53 1.81
CA ASN A 397 59.26 9.22 3.06
C ASN A 397 58.57 10.57 3.34
N ARG A 398 57.64 11.04 2.49
CA ARG A 398 56.92 12.31 2.73
C ARG A 398 55.81 12.20 3.79
N PHE A 399 55.45 10.97 4.17
CA PHE A 399 54.35 10.67 5.08
C PHE A 399 54.79 9.92 6.34
N THR A 400 56.10 9.87 6.63
CA THR A 400 56.65 9.08 7.75
C THR A 400 56.00 9.41 9.10
N ALA A 401 55.77 10.69 9.40
CA ALA A 401 55.12 11.09 10.66
C ALA A 401 53.66 10.60 10.77
N VAL A 402 52.95 10.47 9.64
CA VAL A 402 51.59 9.93 9.59
C VAL A 402 51.63 8.41 9.77
N ASP A 403 52.61 7.75 9.15
CA ASP A 403 52.84 6.32 9.32
C ASP A 403 53.19 5.96 10.77
N GLU A 404 54.03 6.76 11.42
CA GLU A 404 54.35 6.61 12.85
C GLU A 404 53.10 6.71 13.74
N LEU A 405 52.22 7.69 13.47
CA LEU A 405 50.98 7.85 14.22
C LEU A 405 50.03 6.66 14.06
N ILE A 406 49.80 6.21 12.81
CA ILE A 406 48.95 5.04 12.52
C ILE A 406 49.50 3.81 13.24
N ASN A 407 50.82 3.58 13.17
CA ASN A 407 51.45 2.45 13.84
C ASN A 407 51.34 2.53 15.36
N GLN A 408 51.39 3.73 15.95
CA GLN A 408 51.18 3.93 17.38
C GLN A 408 49.75 3.56 17.80
N GLU A 409 48.73 4.04 17.09
CA GLU A 409 47.33 3.73 17.39
C GLU A 409 47.04 2.22 17.26
N VAL A 410 47.65 1.57 16.26
CA VAL A 410 47.58 0.11 16.10
C VAL A 410 48.21 -0.62 17.29
N ALA A 411 49.35 -0.14 17.78
CA ALA A 411 49.98 -0.68 18.99
C ALA A 411 49.12 -0.47 20.24
N GLU A 412 48.30 0.58 20.27
CA GLU A 412 47.34 0.89 21.35
C GLU A 412 46.02 0.10 21.24
N GLY A 413 45.89 -0.80 20.25
CA GLY A 413 44.79 -1.76 20.13
C GLY A 413 43.76 -1.44 19.05
N PHE A 414 43.98 -0.43 18.20
CA PHE A 414 43.15 -0.22 17.02
C PHE A 414 43.44 -1.29 15.95
N PRO A 415 42.41 -1.79 15.24
CA PRO A 415 42.53 -2.94 14.34
C PRO A 415 43.34 -2.71 13.05
N GLY A 416 43.96 -1.54 12.87
CA GLY A 416 44.66 -1.15 11.64
C GLY A 416 43.97 0.00 10.89
N ALA A 417 44.76 0.84 10.21
CA ALA A 417 44.26 1.80 9.22
C ALA A 417 45.14 1.77 7.97
N VAL A 418 44.51 1.76 6.78
CA VAL A 418 45.20 1.91 5.49
C VAL A 418 44.85 3.30 4.96
N LEU A 419 45.86 4.11 4.67
CA LEU A 419 45.67 5.48 4.21
C LEU A 419 46.13 5.64 2.76
N LEU A 420 45.17 5.60 1.84
CA LEU A 420 45.39 6.00 0.45
C LEU A 420 45.31 7.52 0.33
N ILE A 421 46.37 8.17 -0.14
CA ILE A 421 46.35 9.60 -0.46
C ILE A 421 46.39 9.77 -1.97
N VAL A 422 45.35 10.40 -2.50
CA VAL A 422 45.24 10.75 -3.91
C VAL A 422 45.34 12.26 -4.05
N LYS A 423 46.24 12.72 -4.91
CA LYS A 423 46.38 14.13 -5.26
C LYS A 423 46.52 14.27 -6.76
N ASP A 424 45.71 15.15 -7.37
CA ASP A 424 45.79 15.48 -8.79
C ASP A 424 45.76 14.27 -9.75
N GLY A 425 45.09 13.19 -9.34
CA GLY A 425 44.93 11.96 -10.15
C GLY A 425 46.10 11.00 -10.03
N GLU A 426 46.89 11.17 -8.99
CA GLU A 426 48.03 10.32 -8.66
C GLU A 426 47.85 9.79 -7.24
N ILE A 427 48.13 8.50 -7.08
CA ILE A 427 48.29 7.88 -5.77
C ILE A 427 49.68 8.29 -5.28
N ILE A 428 49.72 9.11 -4.23
CA ILE A 428 50.98 9.60 -3.65
C ILE A 428 51.32 8.91 -2.32
N LYS A 429 50.37 8.17 -1.75
CA LYS A 429 50.57 7.25 -0.63
C LYS A 429 49.61 6.07 -0.74
N ARG A 430 50.09 4.88 -0.42
CA ARG A 430 49.28 3.70 -0.12
C ARG A 430 49.43 3.31 1.35
#